data_AF-A0A165DHS5-F1
#
_entry.id   AF-A0A165DHS5-F1
#
_cell.length_a   1.000
_cell.length_b   1.000
_cell.length_c   1.000
_cell.angle_alpha   90.00
_cell.angle_beta   90.00
_cell.angle_gamma   90.00
#
_symmetry.space_group_name_H-M   'P 1'
#
loop_
_entity.id
_entity.type
_entity.pdbx_description
1 polymer ?
#
loop_
_entity_poly.entity_id
_entity_poly.type
_entity_poly.pdbx_seq_one_letter_code
_entity_poly.pdbx_strand_id
1 'polypeptide(L)'
;MPPPSTSKIKRVSITPTPGLVVKVRRTDGRGPAKVFLNIAYDAHVPRPPSVSPDTVKAALTGGPSGNYSVPLIVSDARNARDKGITVVDVVFSPDIGTWMKDADFQRFIIELSLQRAEERHNMKFDRDTLAFPNIRSKGPLEARDVLLPSTDGGDVSATSSKSLIEEIPSASTVRTPKWRWTQDADSGALQIVVDVPALTRALYAQTALDLEPRRLLLETTGLYALDVPLDTLPRAIDVDSASAEWRVGAGQLVISV
;
A
#
# COMPACT_ATOMS: atom_id res chain seq x y z
N MET A 1 25.18 6.10 16.67
CA MET A 1 23.80 5.72 17.02
C MET A 1 22.87 6.68 16.29
N PRO A 2 22.15 6.24 15.24
CA PRO A 2 21.18 7.09 14.57
C PRO A 2 19.98 7.39 15.49
N PRO A 3 19.29 8.53 15.31
CA PRO A 3 18.08 8.83 16.06
C PRO A 3 16.93 7.87 15.66
N PRO A 4 15.98 7.58 16.57
CA PRO A 4 14.79 6.80 16.22
C PRO A 4 13.97 7.58 15.18
N SER A 5 13.54 6.89 14.11
CA SER A 5 12.68 7.50 13.08
C SER A 5 11.35 7.95 13.69
N THR A 6 11.16 9.27 13.77
CA THR A 6 9.97 9.86 14.39
C THR A 6 8.82 9.86 13.39
N SER A 7 8.17 8.70 13.22
CA SER A 7 6.97 8.52 12.41
C SER A 7 5.90 9.55 12.80
N LYS A 8 5.77 10.62 12.01
CA LYS A 8 4.75 11.65 12.21
C LYS A 8 3.38 10.98 12.12
N ILE A 9 2.45 11.33 13.02
CA ILE A 9 1.10 10.78 13.02
C ILE A 9 0.16 11.81 12.37
N LYS A 10 -0.54 11.42 11.31
CA LYS A 10 -1.52 12.25 10.60
C LYS A 10 -2.93 11.81 10.98
N ARG A 11 -3.80 12.78 11.27
CA ARG A 11 -5.25 12.53 11.31
C ARG A 11 -5.80 12.56 9.88
N VAL A 12 -6.55 11.55 9.50
CA VAL A 12 -7.17 11.41 8.18
C VAL A 12 -8.60 10.94 8.34
N SER A 13 -9.54 11.57 7.64
CA SER A 13 -10.93 11.10 7.56
C SER A 13 -11.04 10.07 6.44
N ILE A 14 -11.40 8.83 6.78
CA ILE A 14 -11.61 7.73 5.84
C ILE A 14 -13.09 7.52 5.56
N THR A 15 -13.43 7.11 4.34
CA THR A 15 -14.79 6.76 3.90
C THR A 15 -14.76 5.39 3.22
N PRO A 16 -14.75 4.29 4.00
CA PRO A 16 -14.43 2.95 3.47
C PRO A 16 -15.43 2.44 2.42
N THR A 17 -14.91 1.81 1.37
CA THR A 17 -15.68 1.21 0.28
C THR A 17 -16.04 -0.26 0.56
N PRO A 18 -17.30 -0.71 0.30
CA PRO A 18 -17.72 -2.09 0.58
C PRO A 18 -17.06 -3.16 -0.29
N GLY A 19 -16.43 -4.16 0.36
CA GLY A 19 -15.81 -5.32 -0.27
C GLY A 19 -16.60 -6.61 -0.07
N LEU A 20 -16.26 -7.35 1.00
CA LEU A 20 -16.78 -8.67 1.35
C LEU A 20 -17.32 -8.67 2.79
N VAL A 21 -18.33 -9.50 3.08
CA VAL A 21 -18.80 -9.73 4.45
C VAL A 21 -18.50 -11.16 4.90
N VAL A 22 -17.81 -11.27 6.04
CA VAL A 22 -17.60 -12.52 6.75
C VAL A 22 -18.56 -12.58 7.93
N LYS A 23 -19.34 -13.65 8.04
CA LYS A 23 -20.18 -13.94 9.22
C LYS A 23 -19.48 -15.01 10.06
N VAL A 24 -19.42 -14.80 11.37
CA VAL A 24 -18.85 -15.76 12.33
C VAL A 24 -19.67 -15.84 13.62
N ARG A 25 -19.61 -16.96 14.34
CA ARG A 25 -20.14 -17.07 15.71
C ARG A 25 -19.07 -16.65 16.72
N ARG A 26 -19.51 -16.02 17.81
CA ARG A 26 -18.68 -15.66 18.96
C ARG A 26 -18.93 -16.60 20.13
N THR A 27 -17.87 -17.01 20.84
CA THR A 27 -17.87 -18.08 21.85
C THR A 27 -17.53 -17.61 23.27
N ASP A 28 -17.26 -16.31 23.46
CA ASP A 28 -16.98 -15.71 24.77
C ASP A 28 -18.19 -15.59 25.71
N GLY A 29 -19.41 -15.79 25.20
CA GLY A 29 -20.69 -15.65 25.94
C GLY A 29 -21.12 -14.20 26.24
N ARG A 30 -20.38 -13.18 25.78
CA ARG A 30 -20.51 -11.78 26.24
C ARG A 30 -21.38 -10.93 25.31
N GLY A 31 -22.66 -11.28 25.17
CA GLY A 31 -23.65 -10.53 24.38
C GLY A 31 -23.95 -11.18 23.02
N PRO A 32 -24.07 -10.41 21.91
CA PRO A 32 -24.42 -10.97 20.59
C PRO A 32 -23.51 -12.11 20.14
N ALA A 33 -24.09 -13.29 19.92
CA ALA A 33 -23.37 -14.47 19.45
C ALA A 33 -23.09 -14.46 17.93
N LYS A 34 -23.73 -13.57 17.17
CA LYS A 34 -23.57 -13.43 15.71
C LYS A 34 -22.79 -12.15 15.42
N VAL A 35 -21.63 -12.30 14.78
CA VAL A 35 -20.76 -11.17 14.39
C VAL A 35 -20.59 -11.17 12.87
N PHE A 36 -20.57 -9.98 12.28
CA PHE A 36 -20.29 -9.77 10.87
C PHE A 36 -19.09 -8.83 10.75
N LEU A 37 -18.02 -9.28 10.09
CA LEU A 37 -16.87 -8.47 9.73
C LEU A 37 -17.07 -7.99 8.29
N ASN A 38 -17.11 -6.67 8.10
CA ASN A 38 -17.11 -6.04 6.79
C ASN A 38 -15.65 -5.81 6.37
N ILE A 39 -15.15 -6.58 5.41
CA ILE A 39 -13.86 -6.33 4.77
C ILE A 39 -14.09 -5.21 3.74
N ALA A 40 -13.48 -4.06 4.00
CA ALA A 40 -13.66 -2.81 3.25
C ALA A 40 -12.31 -2.23 2.83
N TYR A 41 -12.31 -1.24 1.94
CA TYR A 41 -11.08 -0.63 1.44
C TYR A 41 -11.13 0.91 1.47
N ASP A 42 -10.04 1.55 1.88
CA ASP A 42 -9.89 3.00 1.83
C ASP A 42 -8.46 3.37 1.39
N ALA A 43 -8.36 4.37 0.50
CA ALA A 43 -7.12 4.84 -0.11
C ALA A 43 -6.03 5.23 0.89
N HIS A 44 -6.42 5.71 2.07
CA HIS A 44 -5.48 6.24 3.06
C HIS A 44 -4.87 5.16 3.96
N VAL A 45 -5.38 3.92 3.93
CA VAL A 45 -4.74 2.82 4.66
C VAL A 45 -3.38 2.53 4.02
N PRO A 46 -2.27 2.57 4.77
CA PRO A 46 -0.96 2.30 4.20
C PRO A 46 -0.91 0.96 3.48
N ARG A 47 -0.23 0.95 2.33
CA ARG A 47 -0.12 -0.24 1.48
C ARG A 47 0.81 -1.27 2.14
N PRO A 48 0.56 -2.59 2.00
CA PRO A 48 1.56 -3.60 2.36
C PRO A 48 2.86 -3.35 1.58
N PRO A 49 4.03 -3.72 2.12
CA PRO A 49 5.29 -3.56 1.40
C PRO A 49 5.29 -4.42 0.12
N SER A 50 5.74 -3.83 -0.98
CA SER A 50 5.78 -4.46 -2.31
C SER A 50 6.87 -5.54 -2.41
N VAL A 51 6.63 -6.69 -1.79
CA VAL A 51 7.49 -7.89 -1.85
C VAL A 51 7.05 -8.81 -3.00
N SER A 52 7.87 -9.81 -3.33
CA SER A 52 7.53 -10.78 -4.39
C SER A 52 6.32 -11.65 -4.01
N PRO A 53 5.56 -12.20 -4.98
CA PRO A 53 4.44 -13.10 -4.70
C PRO A 53 4.84 -14.32 -3.88
N ASP A 54 6.07 -14.79 -4.03
CA ASP A 54 6.63 -15.92 -3.29
C ASP A 54 6.96 -15.55 -1.83
N THR A 55 7.42 -14.32 -1.57
CA THR A 55 7.54 -13.79 -0.19
C THR A 55 6.17 -13.62 0.47
N VAL A 56 5.14 -13.19 -0.27
CA VAL A 56 3.76 -13.17 0.23
C VAL A 56 3.30 -14.59 0.60
N LYS A 57 3.48 -15.57 -0.30
CA LYS A 57 3.11 -16.98 -0.05
C LYS A 57 3.88 -17.61 1.12
N ALA A 58 5.16 -17.27 1.29
CA ALA A 58 5.96 -17.70 2.45
C ALA A 58 5.43 -17.12 3.77
N ALA A 59 4.97 -15.86 3.76
CA ALA A 59 4.33 -15.25 4.94
C ALA A 59 2.95 -15.87 5.25
N LEU A 60 2.14 -16.15 4.22
CA LEU A 60 0.85 -16.87 4.33
C LEU A 60 0.99 -18.26 4.98
N THR A 61 2.10 -18.95 4.74
CA THR A 61 2.35 -20.33 5.18
C THR A 61 3.13 -20.43 6.51
N GLY A 62 3.44 -19.31 7.15
CA GLY A 62 4.18 -19.30 8.42
C GLY A 62 5.68 -19.62 8.28
N GLY A 63 6.26 -19.44 7.08
CA GLY A 63 7.71 -19.47 6.88
C GLY A 63 8.42 -18.30 7.58
N PRO A 64 9.76 -18.18 7.43
CA PRO A 64 10.54 -17.08 8.01
C PRO A 64 10.17 -15.73 7.35
N SER A 65 9.12 -15.10 7.88
CA SER A 65 8.44 -13.94 7.33
C SER A 65 9.18 -12.63 7.61
N GLY A 66 10.34 -12.48 6.97
CA GLY A 66 11.08 -11.22 6.91
C GLY A 66 10.23 -10.10 6.31
N ASN A 67 9.66 -9.28 7.18
CA ASN A 67 9.09 -7.95 6.92
C ASN A 67 7.77 -7.84 6.13
N TYR A 68 7.09 -8.92 5.73
CA TYR A 68 5.74 -8.76 5.15
C TYR A 68 4.68 -8.51 6.24
N SER A 69 4.17 -7.27 6.29
CA SER A 69 3.10 -6.83 7.20
C SER A 69 1.97 -6.18 6.40
N VAL A 70 0.73 -6.51 6.74
CA VAL A 70 -0.46 -5.91 6.11
C VAL A 70 -1.07 -4.88 7.06
N PRO A 71 -1.01 -3.57 6.73
CA PRO A 71 -1.69 -2.53 7.50
C PRO A 71 -3.22 -2.63 7.34
N LEU A 72 -3.94 -2.39 8.43
CA LEU A 72 -5.39 -2.46 8.48
C LEU A 72 -5.95 -1.63 9.63
N ILE A 73 -7.20 -1.19 9.49
CA ILE A 73 -7.94 -0.41 10.49
C ILE A 73 -9.19 -1.19 10.90
N VAL A 74 -9.27 -1.58 12.16
CA VAL A 74 -10.51 -2.14 12.74
C VAL A 74 -11.42 -0.99 13.19
N SER A 75 -12.74 -1.14 13.06
CA SER A 75 -13.74 -0.22 13.63
C SER A 75 -13.86 -0.42 15.15
N ASP A 76 -14.76 0.33 15.79
CA ASP A 76 -15.37 -0.13 17.03
C ASP A 76 -16.56 -1.05 16.74
N ALA A 77 -16.87 -1.96 17.67
CA ALA A 77 -17.88 -2.98 17.51
C ALA A 77 -19.30 -2.38 17.68
N ARG A 78 -20.01 -2.14 16.57
CA ARG A 78 -21.35 -1.53 16.59
C ARG A 78 -22.45 -2.59 16.57
N ASN A 79 -23.54 -2.35 17.28
CA ASN A 79 -24.72 -3.23 17.25
C ASN A 79 -25.64 -2.84 16.09
N ALA A 80 -26.06 -3.81 15.28
CA ALA A 80 -27.08 -3.58 14.26
C ALA A 80 -28.44 -3.36 14.95
N ARG A 81 -28.94 -2.11 14.90
CA ARG A 81 -30.04 -1.52 15.71
C ARG A 81 -30.98 -2.53 16.39
N ASP A 82 -31.66 -3.38 15.61
CA ASP A 82 -32.80 -4.17 16.10
C ASP A 82 -32.57 -5.70 16.16
N LYS A 83 -31.34 -6.20 15.95
CA LYS A 83 -31.16 -7.63 15.54
C LYS A 83 -30.21 -8.51 16.36
N GLY A 84 -29.68 -8.05 17.50
CA GLY A 84 -28.80 -8.89 18.34
C GLY A 84 -27.56 -9.40 17.58
N ILE A 85 -26.98 -8.51 16.77
CA ILE A 85 -25.87 -8.76 15.85
C ILE A 85 -24.84 -7.66 16.07
N THR A 86 -23.57 -8.05 16.23
CA THR A 86 -22.44 -7.12 16.20
C THR A 86 -21.89 -7.01 14.78
N VAL A 87 -21.48 -5.80 14.39
CA VAL A 87 -20.80 -5.50 13.14
C VAL A 87 -19.47 -4.82 13.45
N VAL A 88 -18.41 -5.28 12.81
CA VAL A 88 -17.07 -4.69 12.85
C VAL A 88 -16.67 -4.43 11.40
N ASP A 89 -16.06 -3.29 11.09
CA ASP A 89 -15.40 -3.08 9.79
C ASP A 89 -13.90 -3.32 9.95
N VAL A 90 -13.29 -3.98 8.98
CA VAL A 90 -11.84 -4.10 8.85
C VAL A 90 -11.45 -3.51 7.51
N VAL A 91 -10.73 -2.39 7.53
CA VAL A 91 -10.42 -1.57 6.36
C VAL A 91 -8.96 -1.76 5.97
N PHE A 92 -8.73 -2.09 4.70
CA PHE A 92 -7.42 -2.33 4.09
C PHE A 92 -7.13 -1.30 2.98
N SER A 93 -5.91 -1.28 2.43
CA SER A 93 -5.67 -0.61 1.15
C SER A 93 -6.46 -1.33 0.02
N PRO A 94 -6.99 -0.61 -0.99
CA PRO A 94 -7.58 -1.20 -2.18
C PRO A 94 -6.70 -2.21 -2.93
N ASP A 95 -5.36 -2.15 -2.80
CA ASP A 95 -4.46 -3.12 -3.45
C ASP A 95 -4.75 -4.56 -3.00
N ILE A 96 -5.09 -4.76 -1.72
CA ILE A 96 -5.52 -6.06 -1.17
C ILE A 96 -6.68 -6.64 -1.98
N GLY A 97 -7.63 -5.79 -2.38
CA GLY A 97 -8.80 -6.19 -3.19
C GLY A 97 -8.46 -6.77 -4.56
N THR A 98 -7.27 -6.51 -5.10
CA THR A 98 -6.81 -7.13 -6.36
C THR A 98 -6.43 -8.61 -6.18
N TRP A 99 -5.87 -8.95 -5.01
CA TRP A 99 -5.41 -10.29 -4.64
C TRP A 99 -6.50 -11.17 -4.02
N MET A 100 -7.64 -10.61 -3.59
CA MET A 100 -8.78 -11.35 -3.01
C MET A 100 -9.45 -12.38 -3.94
N LYS A 101 -8.96 -12.54 -5.17
CA LYS A 101 -9.32 -13.64 -6.09
C LYS A 101 -8.55 -14.94 -5.80
N ASP A 102 -7.38 -14.83 -5.17
CA ASP A 102 -6.60 -15.98 -4.71
C ASP A 102 -7.22 -16.51 -3.40
N ALA A 103 -7.46 -17.83 -3.34
CA ALA A 103 -8.21 -18.44 -2.25
C ALA A 103 -7.42 -18.46 -0.93
N ASP A 104 -6.10 -18.67 -1.00
CA ASP A 104 -5.24 -18.71 0.18
C ASP A 104 -4.97 -17.31 0.71
N PHE A 105 -4.78 -16.33 -0.18
CA PHE A 105 -4.68 -14.93 0.20
C PHE A 105 -5.99 -14.38 0.80
N GLN A 106 -7.14 -14.68 0.20
CA GLN A 106 -8.43 -14.33 0.78
C GLN A 106 -8.61 -14.96 2.16
N ARG A 107 -8.24 -16.24 2.34
CA ARG A 107 -8.28 -16.93 3.65
C ARG A 107 -7.36 -16.26 4.68
N PHE A 108 -6.15 -15.86 4.30
CA PHE A 108 -5.22 -15.13 5.15
C PHE A 108 -5.75 -13.76 5.58
N ILE A 109 -6.33 -12.98 4.65
CA ILE A 109 -6.95 -11.68 4.97
C ILE A 109 -8.16 -11.86 5.89
N ILE A 110 -8.95 -12.94 5.73
CA ILE A 110 -10.05 -13.28 6.65
C ILE A 110 -9.52 -13.60 8.06
N GLU A 111 -8.52 -14.48 8.19
CA GLU A 111 -7.99 -14.88 9.51
C GLU A 111 -7.28 -13.71 10.21
N LEU A 112 -6.52 -12.89 9.48
CA LEU A 112 -5.95 -11.63 10.00
C LEU A 112 -7.04 -10.65 10.47
N SER A 113 -8.15 -10.54 9.73
CA SER A 113 -9.30 -9.72 10.11
C SER A 113 -9.96 -10.23 11.40
N LEU A 114 -10.08 -11.55 11.56
CA LEU A 114 -10.61 -12.17 12.77
C LEU A 114 -9.69 -11.88 13.98
N GLN A 115 -8.40 -12.17 13.86
CA GLN A 115 -7.42 -12.00 14.95
C GLN A 115 -7.37 -10.56 15.47
N ARG A 116 -7.34 -9.56 14.59
CA ARG A 116 -7.28 -8.14 15.00
C ARG A 116 -8.61 -7.63 15.58
N ALA A 117 -9.74 -8.21 15.18
CA ALA A 117 -11.04 -7.93 15.79
C ALA A 117 -11.23 -8.64 17.15
N GLU A 118 -10.65 -9.84 17.34
CA GLU A 118 -10.55 -10.50 18.65
C GLU A 118 -9.69 -9.69 19.61
N GLU A 119 -8.50 -9.28 19.18
CA GLU A 119 -7.54 -8.48 19.95
C GLU A 119 -8.15 -7.14 20.39
N ARG A 120 -8.66 -6.32 19.46
CA ARG A 120 -9.21 -5.00 19.77
C ARG A 120 -10.44 -5.04 20.67
N HIS A 121 -11.27 -6.07 20.57
CA HIS A 121 -12.56 -6.13 21.28
C HIS A 121 -12.62 -7.17 22.39
N ASN A 122 -11.52 -7.88 22.67
CA ASN A 122 -11.45 -9.00 23.62
C ASN A 122 -12.56 -10.04 23.38
N MET A 123 -12.72 -10.41 22.10
CA MET A 123 -13.71 -11.39 21.62
C MET A 123 -13.04 -12.74 21.31
N LYS A 124 -13.85 -13.80 21.18
CA LYS A 124 -13.40 -15.10 20.67
C LYS A 124 -14.31 -15.62 19.57
N PHE A 125 -13.77 -15.93 18.40
CA PHE A 125 -14.50 -16.35 17.21
C PHE A 125 -14.29 -17.82 16.85
N ASP A 126 -15.38 -18.42 16.38
CA ASP A 126 -15.52 -19.83 16.06
C ASP A 126 -15.28 -20.07 14.56
N ARG A 127 -14.06 -20.50 14.22
CA ARG A 127 -13.59 -20.65 12.82
C ARG A 127 -14.42 -21.65 12.01
N ASP A 128 -15.01 -22.66 12.65
CA ASP A 128 -15.85 -23.65 11.99
C ASP A 128 -17.24 -23.10 11.62
N THR A 129 -17.60 -21.91 12.11
CA THR A 129 -18.89 -21.24 11.81
C THR A 129 -18.78 -20.12 10.77
N LEU A 130 -17.63 -19.99 10.11
CA LEU A 130 -17.41 -19.00 9.07
C LEU A 130 -18.39 -19.21 7.90
N ALA A 131 -19.02 -18.12 7.47
CA ALA A 131 -19.91 -18.09 6.33
C ALA A 131 -19.75 -16.78 5.56
N PHE A 132 -20.03 -16.81 4.26
CA PHE A 132 -19.84 -15.67 3.35
C PHE A 132 -21.19 -15.25 2.75
N PRO A 133 -21.98 -14.39 3.44
CA PRO A 133 -23.19 -13.80 2.89
C PRO A 133 -22.91 -13.05 1.58
N ASN A 134 -23.76 -13.23 0.57
CA ASN A 134 -23.66 -12.51 -0.71
C ASN A 134 -24.14 -11.05 -0.60
N ILE A 135 -23.40 -10.25 0.17
CA ILE A 135 -23.54 -8.80 0.39
C ILE A 135 -22.15 -8.18 0.57
N ARG A 136 -21.97 -6.90 0.19
CA ARG A 136 -20.66 -6.21 0.29
C ARG A 136 -20.41 -5.48 1.62
N SER A 137 -21.46 -5.11 2.34
CA SER A 137 -21.38 -4.63 3.73
C SER A 137 -22.63 -4.99 4.53
N LYS A 138 -22.48 -5.14 5.84
CA LYS A 138 -23.57 -5.36 6.78
C LYS A 138 -24.06 -4.03 7.36
N GLY A 139 -24.81 -3.29 6.55
CA GLY A 139 -25.25 -1.92 6.87
C GLY A 139 -24.28 -0.86 6.31
N PRO A 140 -24.46 0.42 6.69
CA PRO A 140 -23.56 1.49 6.27
C PRO A 140 -22.15 1.29 6.83
N LEU A 141 -21.15 1.71 6.06
CA LEU A 141 -19.79 1.90 6.54
C LEU A 141 -19.67 3.35 7.01
N GLU A 142 -19.30 3.55 8.27
CA GLU A 142 -19.29 4.88 8.89
C GLU A 142 -17.97 5.59 8.61
N ALA A 143 -18.01 6.76 7.96
CA ALA A 143 -16.83 7.60 7.80
C ALA A 143 -16.29 8.05 9.17
N ARG A 144 -14.96 8.14 9.32
CA ARG A 144 -14.30 8.34 10.62
C ARG A 144 -12.91 8.94 10.50
N ASP A 145 -12.54 9.76 11.48
CA ASP A 145 -11.14 10.18 11.66
C ASP A 145 -10.30 9.04 12.24
N VAL A 146 -9.14 8.79 11.64
CA VAL A 146 -8.14 7.83 12.10
C VAL A 146 -6.78 8.50 12.24
N LEU A 147 -6.01 8.03 13.22
CA LEU A 147 -4.60 8.39 13.39
C LEU A 147 -3.75 7.35 12.67
N LEU A 148 -3.07 7.77 11.60
CA LEU A 148 -2.24 6.90 10.77
C LEU A 148 -0.78 7.37 10.82
N PRO A 149 0.20 6.45 10.76
CA PRO A 149 1.57 6.83 10.48
C PRO A 149 1.63 7.53 9.13
N SER A 150 2.30 8.68 9.06
CA SER A 150 2.63 9.38 7.82
C SER A 150 3.72 8.59 7.09
N THR A 151 3.31 7.51 6.42
CA THR A 151 4.07 6.93 5.32
C THR A 151 3.79 7.77 4.08
N ASP A 152 4.77 8.52 3.59
CA ASP A 152 4.73 9.07 2.23
C ASP A 152 4.76 7.88 1.26
N GLY A 153 3.55 7.42 0.87
CA GLY A 153 3.33 6.01 0.49
C GLY A 153 2.20 5.74 -0.51
N GLY A 154 1.52 6.78 -1.00
CA GLY A 154 0.71 6.73 -2.23
C GLY A 154 -0.75 7.15 -2.10
N ASP A 155 -1.17 7.99 -3.05
CA ASP A 155 -2.58 8.24 -3.35
C ASP A 155 -3.22 7.06 -4.09
N VAL A 156 -4.51 6.81 -3.84
CA VAL A 156 -5.44 6.35 -4.88
C VAL A 156 -6.72 7.20 -4.84
N SER A 157 -7.03 7.83 -5.97
CA SER A 157 -8.13 8.80 -6.08
C SER A 157 -9.51 8.15 -6.08
N ALA A 158 -10.49 8.79 -5.41
CA ALA A 158 -11.90 8.43 -5.45
C ALA A 158 -12.79 9.69 -5.53
N THR A 159 -12.85 10.33 -6.70
CA THR A 159 -13.60 11.57 -6.94
C THR A 159 -15.11 11.38 -7.08
N SER A 160 -15.91 12.00 -6.19
CA SER A 160 -17.17 12.72 -6.48
C SER A 160 -17.72 13.28 -5.14
N SER A 161 -18.15 14.54 -4.96
CA SER A 161 -18.96 15.37 -5.87
C SER A 161 -18.75 16.89 -5.63
N LYS A 162 -19.57 17.77 -6.24
CA LYS A 162 -19.25 19.19 -6.51
C LYS A 162 -19.72 20.22 -5.46
N SER A 163 -18.81 21.10 -5.03
CA SER A 163 -19.01 22.54 -4.73
C SER A 163 -17.62 23.18 -4.53
N LEU A 164 -17.06 23.96 -5.47
CA LEU A 164 -17.33 25.37 -5.85
C LEU A 164 -16.68 26.39 -4.88
N ILE A 165 -15.93 27.37 -5.41
CA ILE A 165 -15.05 28.38 -4.74
C ILE A 165 -13.72 27.74 -4.26
N GLU A 166 -12.50 28.00 -4.76
CA GLU A 166 -11.73 29.24 -5.09
C GLU A 166 -11.03 29.84 -3.85
N GLU A 167 -9.69 29.99 -3.73
CA GLU A 167 -8.53 29.57 -4.55
C GLU A 167 -7.48 28.86 -3.60
N ILE A 168 -6.14 28.73 -3.70
CA ILE A 168 -5.01 29.19 -4.54
C ILE A 168 -4.08 27.95 -4.76
N PRO A 169 -3.42 27.74 -5.92
CA PRO A 169 -2.72 26.47 -6.22
C PRO A 169 -1.26 26.39 -5.72
N SER A 170 -0.90 25.25 -5.11
CA SER A 170 0.47 24.69 -5.07
C SER A 170 0.47 23.16 -4.87
N ALA A 171 -0.37 22.46 -5.63
CA ALA A 171 -0.41 20.99 -5.64
C ALA A 171 0.58 20.42 -6.68
N SER A 172 1.87 20.40 -6.34
CA SER A 172 2.91 19.78 -7.17
C SER A 172 2.75 18.26 -7.17
N THR A 173 2.07 17.74 -8.20
CA THR A 173 1.80 16.31 -8.39
C THR A 173 3.04 15.58 -8.89
N VAL A 174 3.93 15.25 -7.95
CA VAL A 174 5.16 14.48 -8.16
C VAL A 174 4.81 13.12 -8.79
N ARG A 175 5.48 12.78 -9.89
CA ARG A 175 5.20 11.61 -10.72
C ARG A 175 6.26 10.54 -10.49
N THR A 176 5.88 9.27 -10.46
CA THR A 176 6.87 8.19 -10.59
C THR A 176 7.22 8.02 -12.07
N PRO A 177 8.49 8.24 -12.48
CA PRO A 177 8.90 7.99 -13.86
C PRO A 177 8.96 6.48 -14.11
N LYS A 178 8.82 6.08 -15.37
CA LYS A 178 9.08 4.68 -15.76
C LYS A 178 10.59 4.48 -15.87
N TRP A 179 11.04 3.26 -15.61
CA TRP A 179 12.44 2.89 -15.83
C TRP A 179 12.53 1.48 -16.40
N ARG A 180 13.67 1.17 -17.01
CA ARG A 180 14.05 -0.14 -17.54
C ARG A 180 15.57 -0.25 -17.58
N TRP A 181 16.08 -1.47 -17.66
CA TRP A 181 17.50 -1.73 -17.89
C TRP A 181 17.70 -2.67 -19.07
N THR A 182 18.91 -2.64 -19.64
CA THR A 182 19.38 -3.51 -20.72
C THR A 182 20.85 -3.79 -20.48
N GLN A 183 21.30 -5.04 -20.67
CA GLN A 183 22.72 -5.39 -20.72
C GLN A 183 23.09 -5.71 -22.18
N ASP A 184 24.24 -5.22 -22.61
CA ASP A 184 24.86 -5.59 -23.89
C ASP A 184 25.48 -7.00 -23.81
N ALA A 185 25.26 -7.81 -24.85
CA ALA A 185 25.60 -9.23 -24.81
C ALA A 185 27.11 -9.50 -25.01
N ASP A 186 27.80 -8.66 -25.76
CA ASP A 186 29.20 -8.85 -26.17
C ASP A 186 30.18 -8.14 -25.24
N SER A 187 29.85 -6.91 -24.80
CA SER A 187 30.67 -6.12 -23.87
C SER A 187 30.29 -6.28 -22.39
N GLY A 188 29.08 -6.76 -22.10
CA GLY A 188 28.55 -6.85 -20.74
C GLY A 188 28.16 -5.50 -20.11
N ALA A 189 28.27 -4.38 -20.83
CA ALA A 189 27.89 -3.06 -20.36
C ALA A 189 26.40 -3.01 -19.97
N LEU A 190 26.08 -2.36 -18.85
CA LEU A 190 24.73 -2.31 -18.27
C LEU A 190 24.19 -0.88 -18.38
N GLN A 191 23.08 -0.71 -19.09
CA GLN A 191 22.45 0.59 -19.31
C GLN A 191 21.06 0.63 -18.66
N ILE A 192 20.85 1.56 -17.73
CA ILE A 192 19.52 1.91 -17.19
C ILE A 192 18.98 3.12 -17.95
N VAL A 193 17.66 3.15 -18.20
CA VAL A 193 16.95 4.25 -18.82
C VAL A 193 15.74 4.61 -17.97
N VAL A 194 15.62 5.89 -17.59
CA VAL A 194 14.49 6.45 -16.85
C VAL A 194 13.76 7.46 -17.74
N ASP A 195 12.47 7.25 -17.96
CA ASP A 195 11.61 8.09 -18.79
C ASP A 195 11.15 9.33 -17.99
N VAL A 196 11.77 10.47 -18.28
CA VAL A 196 11.54 11.78 -17.65
C VAL A 196 11.08 12.87 -18.65
N PRO A 197 10.05 12.63 -19.50
CA PRO A 197 9.70 13.50 -20.63
C PRO A 197 9.18 14.90 -20.25
N ALA A 198 8.88 15.16 -18.97
CA ALA A 198 8.52 16.49 -18.47
C ALA A 198 9.70 17.26 -17.84
N LEU A 199 10.90 16.66 -17.76
CA LEU A 199 12.07 17.30 -17.17
C LEU A 199 12.53 18.47 -18.04
N THR A 200 12.86 19.60 -17.40
CA THR A 200 13.32 20.82 -18.07
C THR A 200 14.70 21.21 -17.55
N ARG A 201 15.46 22.04 -18.29
CA ARG A 201 16.82 22.42 -17.87
C ARG A 201 16.87 23.17 -16.53
N ALA A 202 15.78 23.84 -16.15
CA ALA A 202 15.65 24.50 -14.85
C ALA A 202 15.39 23.50 -13.70
N LEU A 203 14.67 22.41 -13.97
CA LEU A 203 14.38 21.35 -12.99
C LEU A 203 15.51 20.30 -12.92
N TYR A 204 16.25 20.07 -14.00
CA TYR A 204 17.46 19.23 -14.02
C TYR A 204 18.52 19.73 -13.01
N ALA A 205 18.71 21.05 -12.92
CA ALA A 205 19.58 21.67 -11.92
C ALA A 205 19.05 21.57 -10.46
N GLN A 206 17.82 21.07 -10.28
CA GLN A 206 17.15 20.79 -9.01
C GLN A 206 16.76 19.30 -8.91
N THR A 207 17.50 18.44 -9.62
CA THR A 207 17.30 16.99 -9.63
C THR A 207 18.45 16.30 -8.90
N ALA A 208 18.13 15.55 -7.86
CA ALA A 208 19.05 14.59 -7.25
C ALA A 208 18.90 13.24 -7.96
N LEU A 209 20.02 12.69 -8.42
CA LEU A 209 20.16 11.30 -8.85
C LEU A 209 21.14 10.64 -7.87
N ASP A 210 20.74 9.52 -7.29
CA ASP A 210 21.61 8.71 -6.42
C ASP A 210 21.56 7.24 -6.87
N LEU A 211 22.69 6.56 -6.76
CA LEU A 211 22.93 5.26 -7.36
C LEU A 211 23.76 4.41 -6.39
N GLU A 212 23.07 3.53 -5.65
CA GLU A 212 23.71 2.52 -4.82
C GLU A 212 23.96 1.24 -5.62
N PRO A 213 24.88 0.34 -5.20
CA PRO A 213 25.14 -0.92 -5.90
C PRO A 213 23.92 -1.83 -6.13
N ARG A 214 22.81 -1.61 -5.41
CA ARG A 214 21.51 -2.27 -5.64
C ARG A 214 20.29 -1.34 -5.54
N ARG A 215 20.43 -0.03 -5.73
CA ARG A 215 19.29 0.91 -5.63
C ARG A 215 19.47 2.13 -6.53
N LEU A 216 18.38 2.62 -7.09
CA LEU A 216 18.33 3.84 -7.89
C LEU A 216 17.30 4.79 -7.29
N LEU A 217 17.74 6.02 -6.99
CA LEU A 217 16.89 7.11 -6.53
C LEU A 217 16.94 8.28 -7.51
N LEU A 218 15.79 8.87 -7.81
CA LEU A 218 15.70 10.10 -8.60
C LEU A 218 14.63 11.01 -7.98
N GLU A 219 15.03 12.17 -7.49
CA GLU A 219 14.10 13.21 -7.01
C GLU A 219 14.28 14.48 -7.84
N THR A 220 13.21 14.95 -8.48
CA THR A 220 13.12 16.28 -9.11
C THR A 220 12.04 17.07 -8.39
N THR A 221 12.41 18.17 -7.74
CA THR A 221 11.52 18.99 -6.90
C THR A 221 10.15 19.25 -7.55
N GLY A 222 9.09 18.71 -6.96
CA GLY A 222 7.72 18.92 -7.40
C GLY A 222 7.29 18.20 -8.70
N LEU A 223 8.16 17.42 -9.34
CA LEU A 223 7.89 16.79 -10.65
C LEU A 223 8.11 15.28 -10.70
N TYR A 224 9.24 14.75 -10.21
CA TYR A 224 9.56 13.32 -10.29
C TYR A 224 10.07 12.77 -8.96
N ALA A 225 9.66 11.54 -8.63
CA ALA A 225 10.21 10.75 -7.53
C ALA A 225 10.28 9.27 -7.92
N LEU A 226 11.48 8.69 -7.84
CA LEU A 226 11.77 7.27 -8.04
C LEU A 226 12.64 6.80 -6.88
N ASP A 227 12.31 5.64 -6.32
CA ASP A 227 13.15 4.88 -5.40
C ASP A 227 12.88 3.41 -5.72
N VAL A 228 13.87 2.73 -6.31
CA VAL A 228 13.70 1.36 -6.81
C VAL A 228 14.90 0.47 -6.50
N PRO A 229 14.68 -0.74 -5.96
CA PRO A 229 15.73 -1.73 -5.81
C PRO A 229 16.12 -2.30 -7.18
N LEU A 230 17.41 -2.53 -7.35
CA LEU A 230 18.02 -3.02 -8.59
C LEU A 230 18.32 -4.54 -8.50
N ASP A 231 17.61 -5.27 -7.65
CA ASP A 231 17.75 -6.73 -7.46
C ASP A 231 17.46 -7.55 -8.72
N THR A 232 16.86 -6.93 -9.75
CA THR A 232 16.66 -7.56 -11.07
C THR A 232 17.90 -7.52 -11.97
N LEU A 233 18.95 -6.77 -11.60
CA LEU A 233 20.21 -6.73 -12.34
C LEU A 233 21.04 -8.01 -12.11
N PRO A 234 21.73 -8.53 -13.14
CA PRO A 234 22.53 -9.76 -13.02
C PRO A 234 23.83 -9.58 -12.22
N ARG A 235 24.23 -8.33 -11.95
CA ARG A 235 25.33 -7.95 -11.04
C ARG A 235 24.91 -6.74 -10.22
N ALA A 236 25.57 -6.52 -9.09
CA ALA A 236 25.55 -5.21 -8.42
C ALA A 236 26.22 -4.17 -9.33
N ILE A 237 25.78 -2.91 -9.23
CA ILE A 237 26.39 -1.79 -9.94
C ILE A 237 27.74 -1.44 -9.32
N ASP A 238 28.73 -1.25 -10.17
CA ASP A 238 29.94 -0.50 -9.84
C ASP A 238 29.59 0.99 -9.95
N VAL A 239 29.53 1.67 -8.81
CA VAL A 239 29.12 3.08 -8.74
C VAL A 239 30.27 4.00 -9.15
N ASP A 240 31.52 3.55 -8.99
CA ASP A 240 32.72 4.33 -9.31
C ASP A 240 32.99 4.35 -10.84
N SER A 241 32.48 3.35 -11.58
CA SER A 241 32.49 3.35 -13.06
C SER A 241 31.24 3.95 -13.72
N ALA A 242 30.20 4.24 -12.93
CA ALA A 242 28.90 4.66 -13.46
C ALA A 242 28.91 6.09 -14.04
N SER A 243 28.18 6.29 -15.14
CA SER A 243 27.99 7.59 -15.78
C SER A 243 26.53 7.85 -16.10
N ALA A 244 26.08 9.12 -16.02
CA ALA A 244 24.70 9.51 -16.27
C ALA A 244 24.58 10.66 -17.30
N GLU A 245 23.67 10.50 -18.27
CA GLU A 245 23.42 11.43 -19.37
C GLU A 245 21.92 11.74 -19.48
N TRP A 246 21.55 13.03 -19.47
CA TRP A 246 20.17 13.45 -19.77
C TRP A 246 19.97 13.75 -21.25
N ARG A 247 19.35 12.81 -21.97
CA ARG A 247 19.01 12.91 -23.39
C ARG A 247 17.73 13.72 -23.58
N VAL A 248 17.87 15.04 -23.54
CA VAL A 248 16.78 16.04 -23.62
C VAL A 248 15.79 15.73 -24.75
N GLY A 249 16.28 15.47 -25.98
CA GLY A 249 15.44 15.20 -27.16
C GLY A 249 14.66 13.87 -27.13
N ALA A 250 15.04 12.93 -26.25
CA ALA A 250 14.33 11.68 -26.01
C ALA A 250 13.49 11.71 -24.72
N GLY A 251 13.61 12.77 -23.90
CA GLY A 251 12.97 12.84 -22.59
C GLY A 251 13.47 11.78 -21.61
N GLN A 252 14.73 11.34 -21.73
CA GLN A 252 15.27 10.19 -20.98
C GLN A 252 16.54 10.53 -20.23
N LEU A 253 16.67 10.02 -19.00
CA LEU A 253 17.90 9.97 -18.24
C LEU A 253 18.50 8.57 -18.40
N VAL A 254 19.73 8.48 -18.89
CA VAL A 254 20.40 7.22 -19.22
C VAL A 254 21.61 7.07 -18.31
N ILE A 255 21.76 5.92 -17.67
CA ILE A 255 22.88 5.58 -16.79
C ILE A 255 23.61 4.39 -17.40
N SER A 256 24.94 4.45 -17.52
CA SER A 256 25.78 3.42 -18.14
C SER A 256 26.85 2.94 -17.17
N VAL A 257 27.01 1.62 -17.03
CA VAL A 257 27.87 0.91 -16.04
C VAL A 257 28.62 -0.28 -16.65
#